data_AF-A0A2P5CK92-F1
#
_entry.id   AF-A0A2P5CK92-F1
#
_cell.length_a   1.000
_cell.length_b   1.000
_cell.length_c   1.000
_cell.angle_alpha   90.00
_cell.angle_beta   90.00
_cell.angle_gamma   90.00
#
_symmetry.space_group_name_H-M   'P 1'
#
loop_
_entity.id
_entity.type
_entity.pdbx_description
1 polymer ?
#
loop_
_entity_poly.entity_id
_entity_poly.type
_entity_poly.pdbx_seq_one_letter_code
_entity_poly.pdbx_strand_id
1 'polypeptide(L)'
;MTPFSIVYTKTPNHTVDLLILPISKSRVAENLADRITKTLVEVKTKLEEANAKYKLDADKHRRSKNFNVGDLVMVHLRKERFPLGTYNKLRSKKFGPYRIKREIGDNAYVLELPADLHISPTSNITDLYEYFPPDDAPVIIDNSGASSS
;
A
#
# COMPACT_ATOMS: atom_id res chain seq x y z
N MET A 1 -24.03 -1.65 -16.28
CA MET A 1 -24.38 -1.28 -14.90
C MET A 1 -23.46 -0.15 -14.47
N THR A 2 -23.97 0.92 -13.85
CA THR A 2 -23.13 2.06 -13.46
C THR A 2 -22.63 1.90 -12.02
N PRO A 3 -21.47 2.47 -11.65
CA PRO A 3 -20.99 2.46 -10.27
C PRO A 3 -22.04 2.98 -9.27
N PHE A 4 -22.78 4.03 -9.64
CA PHE A 4 -23.89 4.55 -8.86
C PHE A 4 -24.95 3.48 -8.57
N SER A 5 -25.42 2.77 -9.60
CA SER A 5 -26.45 1.74 -9.45
C SER A 5 -26.01 0.55 -8.61
N ILE A 6 -24.71 0.25 -8.58
CA ILE A 6 -24.14 -0.81 -7.74
C ILE A 6 -24.18 -0.39 -6.27
N VAL A 7 -23.72 0.84 -5.97
CA VAL A 7 -23.64 1.35 -4.59
C VAL A 7 -25.04 1.56 -4.00
N TYR A 8 -25.93 2.19 -4.75
CA TYR A 8 -27.23 2.61 -4.23
C TYR A 8 -28.34 1.61 -4.50
N THR A 9 -28.07 0.53 -5.26
CA THR A 9 -29.05 -0.48 -5.67
C THR A 9 -30.27 0.07 -6.43
N LYS A 10 -30.18 1.33 -6.87
CA LYS A 10 -31.22 2.05 -7.60
C LYS A 10 -30.61 2.99 -8.62
N THR A 11 -31.42 3.40 -9.60
CA THR A 11 -31.06 4.50 -10.49
C THR A 11 -31.12 5.83 -9.73
N PRO A 12 -30.31 6.83 -10.13
CA PRO A 12 -30.39 8.15 -9.51
C PRO A 12 -31.81 8.70 -9.67
N ASN A 13 -32.33 9.28 -8.58
CA ASN A 13 -33.67 9.85 -8.57
C ASN A 13 -33.76 11.01 -9.58
N HIS A 14 -34.79 11.02 -10.42
CA HIS A 14 -35.07 12.16 -11.29
C HIS A 14 -35.96 13.18 -10.55
N THR A 15 -36.03 14.43 -11.03
CA THR A 15 -36.91 15.48 -10.46
C THR A 15 -38.39 15.08 -10.36
N VAL A 16 -38.84 14.11 -11.16
CA VAL A 16 -40.22 13.59 -11.15
C VAL A 16 -40.46 12.52 -10.07
N ASP A 17 -39.40 11.92 -9.51
CA ASP A 17 -39.48 10.88 -8.47
C ASP A 17 -39.68 11.44 -7.05
N LEU A 18 -39.76 12.77 -6.89
CA LEU A 18 -39.89 13.43 -5.58
C LEU A 18 -41.33 13.46 -5.04
N LEU A 19 -42.30 12.90 -5.78
CA LEU A 19 -43.70 12.83 -5.36
C LEU A 19 -43.88 11.80 -4.23
N ILE A 20 -44.63 12.17 -3.19
CA ILE A 20 -44.93 11.28 -2.07
C ILE A 20 -45.96 10.24 -2.54
N LEU A 21 -45.54 8.98 -2.65
CA LEU A 21 -46.40 7.87 -3.04
C LEU A 21 -46.93 7.11 -1.81
N PRO A 22 -48.18 6.62 -1.84
CA PRO A 22 -48.74 5.79 -0.77
C PRO A 22 -48.03 4.43 -0.67
N ILE A 23 -47.76 4.00 0.57
CA ILE A 23 -47.06 2.75 0.88
C ILE A 23 -47.99 1.57 0.55
N SER A 24 -47.60 0.74 -0.42
CA SER A 24 -48.33 -0.46 -0.81
C SER A 24 -47.40 -1.68 -0.85
N LYS A 25 -47.92 -2.85 -0.47
CA LYS A 25 -47.21 -4.12 -0.64
C LYS A 25 -47.29 -4.51 -2.12
N SER A 26 -46.15 -4.52 -2.79
CA SER A 26 -46.06 -4.78 -4.23
C SER A 26 -45.17 -5.96 -4.52
N ARG A 27 -45.71 -6.95 -5.25
CA ARG A 27 -44.93 -8.09 -5.78
C ARG A 27 -43.77 -7.64 -6.68
N VAL A 28 -43.89 -6.46 -7.28
CA VAL A 28 -42.83 -5.86 -8.09
C VAL A 28 -41.63 -5.45 -7.22
N ALA A 29 -41.87 -4.99 -5.99
CA ALA A 29 -40.81 -4.63 -5.06
C ALA A 29 -40.05 -5.86 -4.54
N GLU A 30 -40.74 -6.97 -4.28
CA GLU A 30 -40.10 -8.25 -3.92
C GLU A 30 -39.20 -8.76 -5.04
N ASN A 31 -39.71 -8.80 -6.28
CA ASN A 31 -38.91 -9.18 -7.46
C ASN A 31 -37.71 -8.25 -7.68
N LEU A 32 -37.85 -6.95 -7.36
CA LEU A 32 -36.74 -6.00 -7.45
C LEU A 32 -35.66 -6.32 -6.42
N ALA A 33 -36.05 -6.63 -5.17
CA ALA A 33 -35.12 -7.01 -4.12
C ALA A 33 -34.32 -8.26 -4.51
N ASP A 34 -34.98 -9.29 -5.03
CA ASP A 34 -34.32 -10.52 -5.51
C ASP A 34 -33.35 -10.27 -6.66
N ARG A 35 -33.71 -9.35 -7.57
CA ARG A 35 -32.81 -8.94 -8.66
C ARG A 35 -31.59 -8.21 -8.13
N ILE A 36 -31.76 -7.32 -7.15
CA ILE A 36 -30.66 -6.57 -6.53
C ILE A 36 -29.70 -7.52 -5.84
N THR A 37 -30.18 -8.43 -5.00
CA THR A 37 -29.34 -9.39 -4.27
C THR A 37 -28.55 -10.26 -5.25
N LYS A 38 -29.20 -10.81 -6.27
CA LYS A 38 -28.53 -11.58 -7.33
C LYS A 38 -27.44 -10.77 -8.03
N THR A 39 -27.73 -9.50 -8.36
CA THR A 39 -26.77 -8.66 -9.07
C THR A 39 -25.57 -8.29 -8.19
N LEU A 40 -25.78 -8.02 -6.90
CA LEU A 40 -24.68 -7.74 -5.97
C LEU A 40 -23.75 -8.95 -5.80
N VAL A 41 -24.31 -10.16 -5.75
CA VAL A 41 -23.52 -11.40 -5.75
C VAL A 41 -22.68 -11.50 -7.02
N GLU A 42 -23.27 -11.29 -8.19
CA GLU A 42 -22.57 -11.34 -9.48
C GLU A 42 -21.46 -10.27 -9.60
N VAL A 43 -21.71 -9.05 -9.11
CA VAL A 43 -20.70 -7.99 -9.09
C VAL A 43 -19.53 -8.37 -8.19
N LYS A 44 -19.81 -8.94 -7.01
CA LYS A 44 -18.77 -9.38 -6.08
C LYS A 44 -17.89 -10.47 -6.71
N THR A 45 -18.49 -11.49 -7.32
CA THR A 45 -17.72 -12.57 -7.95
C THR A 45 -16.85 -12.04 -9.09
N LYS A 46 -17.39 -11.17 -9.95
CA LYS A 46 -16.62 -10.55 -11.04
C LYS A 46 -15.47 -9.68 -10.53
N LEU A 47 -15.67 -8.96 -9.42
CA LEU A 47 -14.60 -8.16 -8.80
C LEU A 47 -13.48 -9.04 -8.26
N GLU A 48 -13.83 -10.15 -7.60
CA GLU A 48 -12.87 -11.14 -7.10
C GLU A 48 -12.08 -11.79 -8.24
N GLU A 49 -12.75 -12.21 -9.31
CA GLU A 49 -12.12 -12.77 -10.52
C GLU A 49 -11.16 -11.77 -11.18
N ALA A 50 -11.60 -10.52 -11.35
CA ALA A 50 -10.78 -9.46 -11.93
C ALA A 50 -9.55 -9.18 -11.05
N ASN A 51 -9.73 -9.05 -9.73
CA ASN A 51 -8.65 -8.85 -8.77
C ASN A 51 -7.63 -10.01 -8.80
N ALA A 52 -8.11 -11.26 -8.88
CA ALA A 52 -7.25 -12.43 -9.00
C ALA A 52 -6.44 -12.40 -10.29
N LYS A 53 -7.06 -12.05 -11.43
CA LYS A 53 -6.36 -11.90 -12.71
C LYS A 53 -5.31 -10.80 -12.65
N TYR A 54 -5.66 -9.63 -12.12
CA TYR A 54 -4.71 -8.52 -11.94
C TYR A 54 -3.52 -8.92 -11.07
N LYS A 55 -3.78 -9.66 -9.99
CA LYS A 55 -2.72 -10.18 -9.11
C LYS A 55 -1.77 -11.11 -9.88
N LEU A 56 -2.29 -12.06 -10.65
CA LEU A 56 -1.47 -12.99 -11.45
C LEU A 56 -0.58 -12.25 -12.47
N ASP A 57 -1.16 -11.30 -13.20
CA ASP A 57 -0.43 -10.53 -14.21
C ASP A 57 0.65 -9.62 -13.59
N ALA A 58 0.36 -9.03 -12.43
CA ALA A 58 1.32 -8.21 -11.68
C ALA A 58 2.45 -9.06 -11.07
N ASP A 59 2.11 -10.18 -10.44
CA ASP A 59 3.07 -11.06 -9.78
C ASP A 59 4.04 -11.70 -10.79
N LYS A 60 3.63 -11.91 -12.05
CA LYS A 60 4.52 -12.39 -13.14
C LYS A 60 5.77 -11.54 -13.34
N HIS A 61 5.69 -10.23 -13.09
CA HIS A 61 6.81 -9.30 -13.28
C HIS A 61 7.53 -8.96 -11.97
N ARG A 62 7.01 -9.43 -10.83
CA ARG A 62 7.52 -9.09 -9.50
C ARG A 62 8.73 -9.96 -9.17
N ARG A 63 9.85 -9.34 -8.81
CA ARG A 63 11.01 -10.06 -8.27
C ARG A 63 10.84 -10.23 -6.76
N SER A 64 11.00 -11.45 -6.27
CA SER A 64 11.11 -11.71 -4.84
C SER A 64 12.42 -11.10 -4.33
N LYS A 65 12.28 -10.12 -3.43
CA LYS A 65 13.32 -9.73 -2.49
C LYS A 65 12.75 -10.11 -1.14
N ASN A 66 13.54 -10.63 -0.23
CA ASN A 66 13.17 -10.84 1.17
C ASN A 66 14.40 -10.46 1.98
N PHE A 67 14.20 -9.82 3.13
CA PHE A 67 15.27 -9.50 4.05
C PHE A 67 14.91 -9.99 5.44
N ASN A 68 15.90 -10.39 6.21
CA ASN A 68 15.72 -10.85 7.57
C ASN A 68 16.01 -9.74 8.58
N VAL A 69 15.47 -9.90 9.80
CA VAL A 69 15.81 -9.04 10.92
C VAL A 69 17.31 -9.19 11.21
N GLY A 70 18.03 -8.06 11.19
CA GLY A 70 19.49 -8.03 11.35
C GLY A 70 20.26 -7.77 10.06
N ASP A 71 19.65 -7.95 8.89
CA ASP A 71 20.31 -7.65 7.62
C ASP A 71 20.59 -6.15 7.50
N LEU A 72 21.71 -5.83 6.87
CA LEU A 72 22.09 -4.46 6.53
C LEU A 72 21.57 -4.12 5.13
N VAL A 73 20.80 -3.04 5.06
CA VAL A 73 20.19 -2.60 3.81
C VAL A 73 20.42 -1.12 3.58
N MET A 74 20.53 -0.74 2.32
CA MET A 74 20.52 0.66 1.90
C MET A 74 19.10 1.08 1.53
N VAL A 75 18.71 2.28 1.96
CA VAL A 75 17.36 2.81 1.72
C VAL A 75 17.37 3.80 0.57
N HIS A 76 16.46 3.61 -0.38
CA HIS A 76 16.18 4.57 -1.41
C HIS A 76 15.15 5.60 -0.95
N LEU A 77 15.57 6.85 -0.79
CA LEU A 77 14.66 7.92 -0.42
C LEU A 77 14.02 8.52 -1.67
N ARG A 78 12.69 8.51 -1.71
CA ARG A 78 11.91 9.18 -2.75
C ARG A 78 11.93 10.70 -2.56
N LYS A 79 11.70 11.42 -3.66
CA LYS A 79 11.74 12.90 -3.69
C LYS A 79 10.82 13.55 -2.65
N GLU A 80 9.65 12.94 -2.41
CA GLU A 80 8.67 13.41 -1.40
C GLU A 80 9.16 13.33 0.05
N ARG A 81 10.22 12.58 0.35
CA ARG A 81 10.76 12.41 1.71
C ARG A 81 11.92 13.35 2.02
N PHE A 82 12.35 14.19 1.06
CA PHE A 82 13.37 15.19 1.30
C PHE A 82 12.76 16.52 1.75
N PRO A 83 13.44 17.29 2.62
CA PRO A 83 13.04 18.65 2.96
C PRO A 83 12.94 19.52 1.70
N LEU A 84 11.92 20.38 1.66
CA LEU A 84 11.69 21.34 0.57
C LEU A 84 12.91 22.26 0.41
N GLY A 85 13.40 22.43 -0.82
CA GLY A 85 14.59 23.24 -1.12
C GLY A 85 15.91 22.47 -1.21
N THR A 86 15.91 21.16 -0.93
CA THR A 86 17.12 20.33 -1.09
C THR A 86 17.45 20.11 -2.58
N TYR A 87 18.63 20.57 -3.03
CA TYR A 87 19.11 20.32 -4.39
C TYR A 87 19.47 18.84 -4.58
N ASN A 88 18.75 18.17 -5.47
CA ASN A 88 18.76 16.70 -5.64
C ASN A 88 19.47 16.23 -6.93
N LYS A 89 20.09 17.14 -7.71
CA LYS A 89 20.88 16.70 -8.87
C LYS A 89 22.21 16.12 -8.40
N LEU A 90 22.58 14.94 -8.91
CA LEU A 90 23.84 14.22 -8.64
C LEU A 90 24.05 13.71 -7.19
N ARG A 91 23.07 13.83 -6.28
CA ARG A 91 23.17 13.21 -4.95
C ARG A 91 22.95 11.70 -5.01
N SER A 92 23.65 10.96 -4.13
CA SER A 92 23.33 9.56 -3.89
C SER A 92 21.88 9.44 -3.46
N LYS A 93 21.13 8.55 -4.10
CA LYS A 93 19.74 8.29 -3.76
C LYS A 93 19.58 7.13 -2.76
N LYS A 94 20.66 6.41 -2.48
CA LYS A 94 20.69 5.29 -1.53
C LYS A 94 21.47 5.72 -0.30
N PHE A 95 20.90 5.52 0.87
CA PHE A 95 21.44 5.99 2.15
C PHE A 95 21.68 4.82 3.09
N GLY A 96 22.79 4.92 3.82
CA GLY A 96 23.22 4.00 4.87
C GLY A 96 23.55 2.59 4.36
N PRO A 97 24.22 1.81 5.20
CA PRO A 97 23.68 0.56 5.69
C PRO A 97 22.86 0.83 6.95
N TYR A 98 21.59 0.47 6.94
CA TYR A 98 20.72 0.47 8.11
C TYR A 98 20.33 -0.96 8.43
N ARG A 99 20.28 -1.28 9.72
CA ARG A 99 19.86 -2.60 10.18
C ARG A 99 18.35 -2.71 10.16
N ILE A 100 17.83 -3.84 9.69
CA ILE A 100 16.41 -4.16 9.84
C ILE A 100 16.15 -4.53 11.30
N LYS A 101 15.32 -3.73 11.98
CA LYS A 101 14.92 -3.93 13.37
C LYS A 101 13.78 -4.94 13.49
N ARG A 102 12.80 -4.89 12.58
CA ARG A 102 11.63 -5.77 12.59
C ARG A 102 10.97 -5.83 11.21
N GLU A 103 10.45 -7.00 10.85
CA GLU A 103 9.56 -7.18 9.71
C GLU A 103 8.09 -6.93 10.10
N ILE A 104 7.37 -6.11 9.34
CA ILE A 104 5.92 -5.89 9.53
C ILE A 104 5.12 -6.89 8.68
N GLY A 105 5.68 -7.30 7.54
CA GLY A 105 5.19 -8.32 6.62
C GLY A 105 6.03 -8.30 5.34
N ASP A 106 5.67 -9.11 4.34
CA ASP A 106 6.45 -9.39 3.13
C ASP A 106 6.93 -8.15 2.32
N ASN A 107 6.29 -7.00 2.52
CA ASN A 107 6.52 -5.79 1.72
C ASN A 107 7.09 -4.61 2.53
N ALA A 108 7.17 -4.70 3.86
CA ALA A 108 7.49 -3.57 4.71
C ALA A 108 8.35 -3.94 5.93
N TYR A 109 9.43 -3.19 6.12
CA TYR A 109 10.41 -3.40 7.18
C TYR A 109 10.61 -2.12 7.99
N VAL A 110 10.82 -2.28 9.29
CA VAL A 110 11.24 -1.20 10.20
C VAL A 110 12.75 -1.21 10.29
N LEU A 111 13.35 -0.07 10.00
CA LEU A 111 14.79 0.13 10.02
C LEU A 111 15.23 0.87 11.28
N GLU A 112 16.46 0.60 11.68
CA GLU A 112 17.16 1.35 12.70
C GLU A 112 17.75 2.62 12.07
N LEU A 113 16.90 3.64 11.91
CA LEU A 113 17.31 4.96 11.42
C LEU A 113 17.73 5.87 12.60
N PRO A 114 18.78 6.69 12.44
CA PRO A 114 19.09 7.76 13.39
C PRO A 114 17.93 8.74 13.56
N ALA A 115 17.72 9.23 14.79
CA ALA A 115 16.62 10.15 15.10
C ALA A 115 16.71 11.49 14.33
N ASP A 116 17.91 11.89 13.93
CA ASP A 116 18.17 13.12 13.17
C ASP A 116 17.61 13.06 11.74
N LEU A 117 17.47 11.85 11.19
CA LEU A 117 16.77 11.63 9.94
C LEU A 117 15.28 11.73 10.24
N HIS A 118 14.69 12.88 9.94
CA HIS A 118 13.26 13.18 10.05
C HIS A 118 12.42 12.39 9.00
N ILE A 119 12.65 11.09 8.90
CA ILE A 119 12.12 10.16 7.91
C ILE A 119 11.47 9.01 8.67
N SER A 120 10.33 8.52 8.16
CA SER A 120 9.69 7.37 8.77
C SER A 120 10.61 6.13 8.74
N PRO A 121 10.77 5.42 9.87
CA PRO A 121 11.61 4.22 9.97
C PRO A 121 11.03 3.03 9.19
N THR A 122 9.77 3.11 8.78
CA THR A 122 9.12 2.08 7.97
C THR A 122 9.38 2.32 6.48
N SER A 123 10.04 1.36 5.85
CA SER A 123 10.37 1.37 4.42
C SER A 123 9.75 0.20 3.69
N ASN A 124 9.32 0.44 2.44
CA ASN A 124 8.83 -0.59 1.56
C ASN A 124 10.01 -1.38 0.96
N ILE A 125 9.84 -2.68 0.75
CA ILE A 125 10.89 -3.56 0.19
C ILE A 125 11.39 -3.12 -1.20
N THR A 126 10.54 -2.45 -1.99
CA THR A 126 10.92 -1.90 -3.30
C THR A 126 11.95 -0.78 -3.17
N ASP A 127 11.94 -0.08 -2.04
CA ASP A 127 12.88 1.00 -1.73
C ASP A 127 14.12 0.47 -0.97
N LEU A 128 14.23 -0.84 -0.71
CA LEU A 128 15.38 -1.46 -0.05
C LEU A 128 16.34 -2.14 -1.03
N TYR A 129 17.62 -2.03 -0.71
CA TYR A 129 18.72 -2.65 -1.43
C TYR A 129 19.63 -3.37 -0.45
N GLU A 130 20.09 -4.56 -0.82
CA GLU A 130 21.12 -5.27 -0.08
C GLU A 130 22.41 -4.43 -0.03
N TYR A 131 23.02 -4.40 1.15
CA TYR A 131 24.30 -3.72 1.36
C TYR A 131 25.45 -4.69 1.07
N PHE A 132 26.37 -4.27 0.19
CA PHE A 132 27.60 -5.00 -0.09
C PHE A 132 28.78 -4.20 0.46
N PRO A 133 29.52 -4.73 1.46
CA PRO A 133 30.74 -4.10 1.94
C PRO A 133 31.75 -3.96 0.79
N PRO A 134 32.42 -2.80 0.64
CA PRO A 134 33.45 -2.62 -0.38
C PRO A 134 34.75 -3.41 -0.13
N ASP A 135 34.97 -3.91 1.09
CA ASP A 135 36.11 -4.74 1.52
C ASP A 135 35.62 -5.81 2.52
N ASP A 136 36.38 -6.91 2.72
CA ASP A 136 36.17 -7.95 3.76
C ASP A 136 36.29 -7.43 5.22
N ALA A 137 36.28 -6.11 5.41
CA ALA A 137 36.34 -5.47 6.71
C ALA A 137 35.07 -5.76 7.52
N PRO A 138 35.19 -6.10 8.81
CA PRO A 138 34.03 -6.30 9.67
C PRO A 138 33.22 -5.00 9.75
N VAL A 139 31.90 -5.11 9.53
CA VAL A 139 30.99 -3.96 9.69
C VAL A 139 30.89 -3.64 11.18
N ILE A 140 31.61 -2.62 11.63
CA ILE A 140 31.49 -2.10 13.00
C ILE A 140 30.21 -1.25 13.06
N ILE A 141 29.21 -1.74 13.78
CA ILE A 141 27.96 -1.01 14.06
C ILE A 141 28.14 -0.30 15.40
N ASP A 142 28.57 0.97 15.37
CA ASP A 142 28.67 1.79 16.57
C ASP A 142 27.27 2.19 17.06
N ASN A 143 26.77 1.46 18.05
CA ASN A 143 25.56 1.80 18.82
C ASN A 143 25.85 2.74 20.01
N SER A 144 26.85 3.61 19.90
CA SER A 144 27.30 4.50 20.97
C SER A 144 26.82 5.94 20.75
N GLY A 145 25.50 6.11 20.78
CA GLY A 145 24.82 7.40 20.99
C GLY A 145 24.00 7.38 22.27
N ALA A 146 24.48 6.70 23.31
CA ALA A 146 23.91 6.79 24.64
C ALA A 146 24.24 8.17 25.23
N SER A 147 23.20 8.91 25.59
CA SER A 147 23.16 9.93 26.65
C SER A 147 24.33 10.92 26.71
N SER A 148 24.12 12.14 26.24
CA SER A 148 24.76 13.31 26.86
C SER A 148 23.68 14.27 27.35
N SER A 149 23.78 14.54 28.65
CA SER A 149 22.93 15.36 29.51
C SER A 149 22.94 16.84 29.17
#